data_AF-A0A6L3JP89-F1
#
_entry.id   AF-A0A6L3JP89-F1
#
_cell.length_a   1.000
_cell.length_b   1.000
_cell.length_c   1.000
_cell.angle_alpha   90.00
_cell.angle_beta   90.00
_cell.angle_gamma   90.00
#
_symmetry.space_group_name_H-M   'P 1'
#
loop_
_entity.id
_entity.type
_entity.pdbx_description
1 polymer ?
#
loop_
_entity_poly.entity_id
_entity_poly.type
_entity_poly.pdbx_seq_one_letter_code
_entity_poly.pdbx_strand_id
1 'polypeptide(L)'
;MNKLSRYRKLRYNQLFESENRELRLNEIGNPLEVLSQYVDFEIFRPTLESALFTGERKSNAGRPPIDCVLMFKVLFLQRYYGLSDHQIEYQIVDRTSFRKFLGIECVDDVPDEKTVWKYRELLTNTGVYDKLFSEFHSFMESKGLQFNEGRIIDASFVIAPRQRNTRDENEQIKQGAGDKLWNDNPHKKCHKDVDARWTKKRDET
;
A
#
# COMPACT_ATOMS: atom_id res chain seq x y z
N MET A 1 -26.18 2.82 41.89
CA MET A 1 -26.28 3.99 40.98
C MET A 1 -25.79 3.59 39.60
N ASN A 2 -26.70 3.36 38.65
CA ASN A 2 -26.34 3.13 37.25
C ASN A 2 -25.91 4.46 36.63
N LYS A 3 -24.63 4.60 36.25
CA LYS A 3 -24.22 5.71 35.38
C LYS A 3 -24.90 5.52 34.02
N LEU A 4 -25.97 6.28 33.78
CA LEU A 4 -26.50 6.48 32.43
C LEU A 4 -25.36 7.06 31.59
N SER A 5 -24.82 6.24 30.68
CA SER A 5 -23.79 6.64 29.74
C SER A 5 -24.29 7.87 28.96
N ARG A 6 -23.65 9.02 29.17
CA ARG A 6 -23.96 10.30 28.50
C ARG A 6 -23.59 10.30 27.01
N TYR A 7 -23.10 9.17 26.47
CA TYR A 7 -22.60 9.07 25.12
C TYR A 7 -23.69 8.63 24.14
N ARG A 8 -23.61 9.17 22.93
CA ARG A 8 -24.45 8.75 21.81
C ARG A 8 -24.22 7.26 21.55
N LYS A 9 -25.30 6.48 21.50
CA LYS A 9 -25.23 5.08 21.02
C LYS A 9 -24.82 5.07 19.55
N LEU A 10 -23.89 4.20 19.18
CA LEU A 10 -23.56 3.93 17.78
C LEU A 10 -24.79 3.36 17.08
N ARG A 11 -25.01 3.76 15.82
CA ARG A 11 -26.11 3.21 15.02
C ARG A 11 -25.66 1.88 14.40
N TYR A 12 -26.62 0.99 14.15
CA TYR A 12 -26.38 -0.23 13.38
C TYR A 12 -26.25 0.10 11.89
N ASN A 13 -25.58 -0.78 11.13
CA ASN A 13 -25.48 -0.67 9.67
C ASN A 13 -26.88 -0.52 9.06
N GLN A 14 -27.09 0.61 8.39
CA GLN A 14 -28.35 0.91 7.71
C GLN A 14 -28.32 0.29 6.30
N LEU A 15 -29.51 0.05 5.72
CA LEU A 15 -29.64 -0.56 4.39
C LEU A 15 -28.86 0.21 3.31
N PHE A 16 -28.81 1.54 3.41
CA PHE A 16 -28.13 2.44 2.47
C PHE A 16 -26.79 2.97 2.97
N GLU A 17 -26.14 2.25 3.91
CA GLU A 17 -24.87 2.72 4.49
C GLU A 17 -23.77 2.84 3.42
N SER A 18 -23.80 2.00 2.39
CA SER A 18 -22.80 2.02 1.32
C SER A 18 -22.88 3.27 0.46
N GLU A 19 -24.09 3.68 0.08
CA GLU A 19 -24.40 4.88 -0.69
C GLU A 19 -24.17 6.14 0.15
N ASN A 20 -24.62 6.12 1.42
CA ASN A 20 -24.37 7.24 2.34
C ASN A 20 -22.88 7.48 2.56
N ARG A 21 -22.08 6.42 2.69
CA ARG A 21 -20.63 6.53 2.81
C ARG A 21 -20.00 7.14 1.56
N GLU A 22 -20.45 6.74 0.38
CA GLU A 22 -19.97 7.30 -0.87
C GLU A 22 -20.33 8.77 -1.05
N LEU A 23 -21.58 9.15 -0.80
CA LEU A 23 -22.02 10.55 -0.83
C LEU A 23 -21.18 11.40 0.13
N ARG A 24 -20.97 10.91 1.36
CA ARG A 24 -20.12 11.56 2.36
C ARG A 24 -18.67 11.70 1.89
N LEU A 25 -18.08 10.67 1.28
CA LEU A 25 -16.71 10.73 0.75
C LEU A 25 -16.59 11.72 -0.40
N ASN A 26 -17.59 11.79 -1.27
CA ASN A 26 -17.63 12.75 -2.38
C ASN A 26 -17.81 14.18 -1.87
N GLU A 27 -18.63 14.41 -0.84
CA GLU A 27 -18.74 15.70 -0.15
C GLU A 27 -17.43 16.14 0.51
N ILE A 28 -16.67 15.19 1.08
CA ILE A 28 -15.37 15.46 1.71
C ILE A 28 -14.29 15.75 0.64
N GLY A 29 -14.47 15.29 -0.60
CA GLY A 29 -13.53 15.44 -1.70
C GLY A 29 -12.67 14.20 -1.92
N ASN A 30 -13.27 13.13 -2.42
CA ASN A 30 -12.55 11.90 -2.80
C ASN A 30 -11.65 12.15 -4.02
N PRO A 31 -10.31 12.15 -3.87
CA PRO A 31 -9.41 12.47 -4.97
C PRO A 31 -9.42 11.42 -6.09
N LEU A 32 -9.72 10.16 -5.77
CA LEU A 32 -9.76 9.08 -6.76
C LEU A 32 -11.00 9.15 -7.65
N GLU A 33 -12.12 9.61 -7.10
CA GLU A 33 -13.35 9.83 -7.88
C GLU A 33 -13.15 10.98 -8.87
N VAL A 34 -12.57 12.08 -8.39
CA VAL A 34 -12.20 13.23 -9.22
C VAL A 34 -11.25 12.77 -10.34
N LEU A 35 -10.22 11.99 -10.01
CA LEU A 35 -9.28 11.47 -11.00
C LEU A 35 -9.96 10.62 -12.09
N SER A 36 -10.86 9.71 -11.71
CA SER A 36 -11.62 8.89 -12.66
C SER A 36 -12.49 9.72 -13.60
N GLN A 37 -12.94 10.90 -13.20
CA GLN A 37 -13.71 11.81 -14.07
C GLN A 37 -12.83 12.54 -15.10
N TYR A 38 -11.58 12.82 -14.76
CA TYR A 38 -10.66 13.57 -15.64
C TYR A 38 -9.82 12.67 -16.55
N VAL A 39 -9.52 11.46 -16.11
CA VAL A 39 -8.64 10.52 -16.82
C VAL A 39 -9.43 9.27 -17.20
N ASP A 40 -9.64 9.12 -18.50
CA ASP A 40 -10.01 7.82 -19.05
C ASP A 40 -8.75 6.96 -19.19
N PHE A 41 -8.60 5.95 -18.33
CA PHE A 41 -7.44 5.06 -18.34
C PHE A 41 -7.43 4.11 -19.55
N GLU A 42 -8.52 4.02 -20.31
CA GLU A 42 -8.58 3.21 -21.54
C GLU A 42 -7.64 3.73 -22.62
N ILE A 43 -7.22 5.00 -22.56
CA ILE A 43 -6.22 5.57 -23.49
C ILE A 43 -4.88 4.81 -23.46
N PHE A 44 -4.56 4.14 -22.35
CA PHE A 44 -3.32 3.39 -22.17
C PHE A 44 -3.42 1.94 -22.68
N ARG A 45 -4.64 1.44 -22.95
CA ARG A 45 -4.86 0.04 -23.37
C ARG A 45 -4.00 -0.37 -24.56
N PRO A 46 -3.87 0.39 -25.66
CA PRO A 46 -3.06 -0.03 -26.80
C PRO A 46 -1.58 -0.24 -26.45
N THR A 47 -1.02 0.67 -25.64
CA THR A 47 0.36 0.61 -25.17
C THR A 47 0.57 -0.59 -24.24
N LEU A 48 -0.39 -0.84 -23.34
CA LEU A 48 -0.37 -2.00 -22.43
C LEU A 48 -0.48 -3.31 -23.20
N GLU A 49 -1.43 -3.44 -24.11
CA GLU A 49 -1.64 -4.68 -24.86
C GLU A 49 -0.45 -5.02 -25.75
N SER A 50 0.17 -4.02 -26.39
CA SER A 50 1.40 -4.22 -27.17
C SER A 50 2.55 -4.75 -26.32
N ALA A 51 2.63 -4.36 -25.04
CA ALA A 51 3.69 -4.76 -24.13
C ALA A 51 3.45 -6.15 -23.51
N LEU A 52 2.19 -6.47 -23.21
CA LEU A 52 1.82 -7.66 -22.43
C LEU A 52 1.42 -8.84 -23.31
N PHE A 53 0.80 -8.57 -24.47
CA PHE A 53 0.24 -9.57 -25.36
C PHE A 53 0.99 -9.57 -26.70
N THR A 54 2.26 -9.96 -26.66
CA THR A 54 3.13 -10.03 -27.85
C THR A 54 3.02 -11.36 -28.60
N GLY A 55 2.09 -12.25 -28.24
CA GLY A 55 1.95 -13.56 -28.87
C GLY A 55 0.58 -14.20 -28.69
N GLU A 56 0.29 -15.21 -29.52
CA GLU A 56 -0.96 -15.97 -29.47
C GLU A 56 -1.05 -16.83 -28.20
N ARG A 57 -2.25 -16.88 -27.60
CA ARG A 57 -2.53 -17.80 -26.51
C ARG A 57 -2.33 -19.24 -26.98
N LYS A 58 -1.42 -19.96 -26.32
CA LYS A 58 -1.16 -21.38 -26.59
C LYS A 58 -2.39 -22.28 -26.36
N SER A 59 -3.32 -21.89 -25.49
CA SER A 59 -4.58 -22.58 -25.29
C SER A 59 -5.64 -21.65 -24.65
N ASN A 60 -6.91 -22.03 -24.78
CA ASN A 60 -8.03 -21.40 -24.06
C ASN A 60 -8.23 -21.97 -22.64
N ALA A 61 -7.30 -22.80 -22.15
CA ALA A 61 -7.39 -23.42 -20.84
C ALA A 61 -6.75 -22.52 -19.77
N GLY A 62 -7.40 -22.40 -18.60
CA GLY A 62 -6.89 -21.67 -17.43
C GLY A 62 -7.77 -20.49 -17.01
N ARG A 63 -7.42 -19.85 -15.90
CA ARG A 63 -8.08 -18.61 -15.45
C ARG A 63 -7.77 -17.49 -16.45
N PRO A 64 -8.78 -16.74 -16.92
CA PRO A 64 -8.53 -15.56 -17.73
C PRO A 64 -7.59 -14.58 -17.01
N PRO A 65 -6.68 -13.90 -17.73
CA PRO A 65 -5.84 -12.86 -17.16
C PRO A 65 -6.70 -11.69 -16.70
N ILE A 66 -6.22 -11.00 -15.68
CA ILE A 66 -6.81 -9.74 -15.20
C ILE A 66 -6.67 -8.69 -16.30
N ASP A 67 -7.66 -7.81 -16.41
CA ASP A 67 -7.65 -6.71 -17.37
C ASP A 67 -6.41 -5.82 -17.21
N CYS A 68 -5.82 -5.42 -18.34
CA CYS A 68 -4.57 -4.67 -18.34
C CYS A 68 -4.73 -3.24 -17.80
N VAL A 69 -5.87 -2.60 -18.07
CA VAL A 69 -6.15 -1.25 -17.57
C VAL A 69 -6.37 -1.29 -16.07
N LEU A 70 -7.08 -2.32 -15.56
CA LEU A 70 -7.22 -2.56 -14.12
C LEU A 70 -5.84 -2.72 -13.44
N MET A 71 -4.96 -3.54 -14.00
CA MET A 71 -3.62 -3.73 -13.44
C MET A 71 -2.77 -2.46 -13.50
N PHE A 72 -2.91 -1.65 -14.56
CA PHE A 72 -2.25 -0.35 -14.63
C PHE A 72 -2.77 0.62 -13.55
N LYS A 73 -4.10 0.65 -13.30
CA LYS A 73 -4.67 1.43 -12.19
C LYS A 73 -4.14 0.98 -10.83
N VAL A 74 -3.92 -0.32 -10.62
CA VAL A 74 -3.29 -0.84 -9.38
C VAL A 74 -1.86 -0.32 -9.24
N LEU A 75 -1.05 -0.41 -10.30
CA LEU A 75 0.32 0.12 -10.31
C LEU A 75 0.36 1.65 -10.12
N PHE A 76 -0.64 2.34 -10.65
CA PHE A 76 -0.82 3.77 -10.45
C PHE A 76 -1.05 4.10 -8.98
N LEU A 77 -2.01 3.43 -8.31
CA LEU A 77 -2.25 3.61 -6.88
C LEU A 77 -0.98 3.29 -6.06
N GLN A 78 -0.29 2.23 -6.46
CA GLN A 78 0.92 1.80 -5.79
C GLN A 78 2.04 2.84 -5.88
N ARG A 79 2.27 3.44 -7.06
CA ARG A 79 3.25 4.51 -7.24
C ARG A 79 2.82 5.79 -6.53
N TYR A 80 1.56 6.21 -6.70
CA TYR A 80 1.05 7.46 -6.16
C TYR A 80 1.11 7.52 -4.64
N TYR A 81 0.72 6.42 -3.98
CA TYR A 81 0.72 6.33 -2.53
C TYR A 81 2.01 5.76 -1.94
N GLY A 82 2.97 5.35 -2.78
CA GLY A 82 4.25 4.79 -2.36
C GLY A 82 4.11 3.45 -1.63
N LEU A 83 3.20 2.58 -2.08
CA LEU A 83 2.86 1.31 -1.44
C LEU A 83 3.76 0.17 -1.94
N SER A 84 4.10 -0.78 -1.06
CA SER A 84 4.72 -2.05 -1.48
C SER A 84 3.68 -2.97 -2.14
N ASP A 85 4.14 -4.05 -2.78
CA ASP A 85 3.26 -5.02 -3.45
C ASP A 85 2.28 -5.69 -2.46
N HIS A 86 2.74 -6.06 -1.26
CA HIS A 86 1.87 -6.55 -0.17
C HIS A 86 0.90 -5.46 0.33
N GLN A 87 1.36 -4.21 0.45
CA GLN A 87 0.53 -3.12 0.94
C GLN A 87 -0.59 -2.77 -0.03
N ILE A 88 -0.34 -2.78 -1.34
CA ILE A 88 -1.39 -2.45 -2.30
C ILE A 88 -2.52 -3.50 -2.26
N GLU A 89 -2.20 -4.80 -2.13
CA GLU A 89 -3.20 -5.85 -1.92
C GLU A 89 -4.05 -5.55 -0.67
N TYR A 90 -3.39 -5.34 0.48
CA TYR A 90 -4.06 -5.04 1.74
C TYR A 90 -4.97 -3.79 1.64
N GLN A 91 -4.46 -2.71 1.04
CA GLN A 91 -5.17 -1.45 0.91
C GLN A 91 -6.38 -1.57 -0.04
N ILE A 92 -6.30 -2.39 -1.09
CA ILE A 92 -7.45 -2.66 -1.95
C ILE A 92 -8.52 -3.45 -1.17
N VAL A 93 -8.15 -4.44 -0.35
CA VAL A 93 -9.13 -5.19 0.45
C VAL A 93 -9.80 -4.30 1.49
N ASP A 94 -9.03 -3.49 2.21
CA ASP A 94 -9.51 -2.66 3.33
C ASP A 94 -10.28 -1.41 2.86
N ARG A 95 -9.77 -0.70 1.84
CA ARG A 95 -10.30 0.61 1.45
C ARG A 95 -11.30 0.50 0.31
N THR A 96 -12.55 0.76 0.63
CA THR A 96 -13.63 0.84 -0.38
C THR A 96 -13.35 1.90 -1.47
N SER A 97 -12.66 2.99 -1.16
CA SER A 97 -12.30 4.01 -2.16
C SER A 97 -11.38 3.45 -3.25
N PHE A 98 -10.45 2.54 -2.91
CA PHE A 98 -9.57 1.91 -3.89
C PHE A 98 -10.36 0.91 -4.74
N ARG A 99 -11.21 0.09 -4.11
CA ARG A 99 -12.07 -0.85 -4.83
C ARG A 99 -12.98 -0.17 -5.84
N LYS A 100 -13.63 0.94 -5.45
CA LYS A 100 -14.46 1.73 -6.34
C LYS A 100 -13.67 2.30 -7.52
N PHE A 101 -12.50 2.88 -7.25
CA PHE A 101 -11.60 3.39 -8.31
C PHE A 101 -11.17 2.31 -9.32
N LEU A 102 -10.92 1.10 -8.81
CA LEU A 102 -10.54 -0.06 -9.62
C LEU A 102 -11.74 -0.76 -10.29
N GLY A 103 -12.97 -0.49 -9.87
CA GLY A 103 -14.16 -1.21 -10.32
C GLY A 103 -14.27 -2.64 -9.77
N ILE A 104 -13.66 -2.94 -8.62
CA ILE A 104 -13.61 -4.28 -8.02
C ILE A 104 -14.75 -4.46 -7.01
N GLU A 105 -15.78 -5.21 -7.41
CA GLU A 105 -16.93 -5.53 -6.55
C GLU A 105 -16.73 -6.75 -5.66
N CYS A 106 -15.93 -7.74 -6.10
CA CYS A 106 -15.65 -8.94 -5.34
C CYS A 106 -14.21 -8.95 -4.80
N VAL A 107 -14.00 -9.46 -3.59
CA VAL A 107 -12.65 -9.56 -3.00
C VAL A 107 -11.78 -10.59 -3.74
N ASP A 108 -12.40 -11.62 -4.35
CA ASP A 108 -11.69 -12.66 -5.10
C ASP A 108 -11.07 -12.18 -6.43
N ASP A 109 -11.45 -10.96 -6.86
CA ASP A 109 -10.92 -10.29 -8.04
C ASP A 109 -9.77 -9.32 -7.70
N VAL A 110 -9.43 -9.16 -6.41
CA VAL A 110 -8.28 -8.36 -5.99
C VAL A 110 -6.99 -9.09 -6.42
N PRO A 111 -6.10 -8.42 -7.17
CA PRO A 111 -4.81 -9.00 -7.53
C PRO A 111 -3.96 -9.24 -6.28
N ASP A 112 -3.38 -10.44 -6.18
CA ASP A 112 -2.41 -10.76 -5.12
C ASP A 112 -1.08 -10.02 -5.35
N GLU A 113 -0.28 -9.88 -4.27
CA GLU A 113 1.05 -9.28 -4.27
C GLU A 113 1.92 -9.80 -5.45
N LYS A 114 1.87 -11.10 -5.69
CA LYS A 114 2.69 -11.75 -6.73
C LYS A 114 2.23 -11.37 -8.14
N THR A 115 0.94 -11.20 -8.36
CA THR A 115 0.40 -10.77 -9.66
C THR A 115 0.76 -9.31 -9.91
N VAL A 116 0.67 -8.44 -8.90
CA VAL A 116 1.12 -7.05 -9.02
C VAL A 116 2.61 -6.98 -9.35
N TRP A 117 3.43 -7.73 -8.62
CA TRP A 117 4.88 -7.81 -8.86
C TRP A 117 5.21 -8.29 -10.29
N LYS A 118 4.62 -9.40 -10.73
CA LYS A 118 4.85 -9.95 -12.09
C LYS A 118 4.48 -8.95 -13.18
N TYR A 119 3.36 -8.25 -13.00
CA TYR A 119 2.86 -7.30 -13.98
C TYR A 119 3.77 -6.07 -14.07
N ARG A 120 4.21 -5.56 -12.91
CA ARG A 120 5.23 -4.51 -12.82
C ARG A 120 6.52 -4.94 -13.51
N GLU A 121 7.04 -6.12 -13.19
CA GLU A 121 8.28 -6.65 -13.75
C GLU A 121 8.19 -6.74 -15.28
N LEU A 122 7.08 -7.23 -15.83
CA LEU A 122 6.89 -7.34 -17.27
C LEU A 122 6.91 -5.96 -17.96
N LEU A 123 6.22 -4.97 -17.39
CA LEU A 123 6.19 -3.62 -17.94
C LEU A 123 7.54 -2.91 -17.81
N THR A 124 8.30 -3.18 -16.76
CA THR A 124 9.65 -2.63 -16.58
C THR A 124 10.62 -3.26 -17.58
N ASN A 125 10.58 -4.58 -17.76
CA ASN A 125 11.46 -5.29 -18.69
C ASN A 125 11.19 -4.93 -20.16
N THR A 126 9.96 -4.56 -20.49
CA THR A 126 9.59 -4.05 -21.83
C THR A 126 9.89 -2.56 -22.01
N GLY A 127 10.32 -1.85 -20.95
CA GLY A 127 10.58 -0.41 -20.98
C GLY A 127 9.31 0.45 -21.05
N VAL A 128 8.13 -0.16 -20.91
CA VAL A 128 6.84 0.51 -21.08
C VAL A 128 6.36 1.14 -19.76
N TYR A 129 6.82 0.65 -18.61
CA TYR A 129 6.43 1.15 -17.29
C TYR A 129 6.64 2.67 -17.17
N ASP A 130 7.87 3.16 -17.33
CA ASP A 130 8.16 4.60 -17.19
C ASP A 130 7.54 5.43 -18.31
N LYS A 131 7.38 4.84 -19.50
CA LYS A 131 6.69 5.48 -20.64
C LYS A 131 5.23 5.77 -20.32
N LEU A 132 4.50 4.80 -19.76
CA LEU A 132 3.10 4.97 -19.38
C LEU A 132 2.91 6.08 -18.34
N PHE A 133 3.77 6.13 -17.33
CA PHE A 133 3.71 7.21 -16.32
C PHE A 133 4.07 8.57 -16.93
N SER A 134 5.04 8.62 -17.85
CA SER A 134 5.38 9.86 -18.57
C SER A 134 4.24 10.36 -19.46
N GLU A 135 3.56 9.45 -20.16
CA GLU A 135 2.35 9.74 -20.93
C GLU A 135 1.21 10.24 -20.04
N PHE A 136 1.01 9.59 -18.88
CA PHE A 136 0.04 10.03 -17.89
C PHE A 136 0.34 11.44 -17.35
N HIS A 137 1.59 11.72 -17.00
CA HIS A 137 2.00 13.06 -16.55
C HIS A 137 1.78 14.11 -17.64
N SER A 138 2.16 13.81 -18.88
CA SER A 138 1.94 14.70 -20.02
C SER A 138 0.45 14.97 -20.28
N PHE A 139 -0.39 13.94 -20.12
CA PHE A 139 -1.85 14.08 -20.22
C PHE A 139 -2.39 15.00 -19.13
N MET A 140 -1.97 14.81 -17.88
CA MET A 140 -2.37 15.64 -16.75
C MET A 140 -1.94 17.10 -16.92
N GLU A 141 -0.70 17.33 -17.36
CA GLU A 141 -0.17 18.67 -17.66
C GLU A 141 -0.97 19.36 -18.77
N SER A 142 -1.36 18.64 -19.82
CA SER A 142 -2.21 19.19 -20.90
C SER A 142 -3.58 19.65 -20.41
N LYS A 143 -4.06 19.09 -19.30
CA LYS A 143 -5.31 19.47 -18.62
C LYS A 143 -5.11 20.58 -17.58
N GLY A 144 -3.89 21.07 -17.39
CA GLY A 144 -3.54 22.05 -16.36
C GLY A 144 -3.55 21.47 -14.95
N LEU A 145 -3.52 20.14 -14.80
CA LEU A 145 -3.54 19.45 -13.52
C LEU A 145 -2.11 19.05 -13.14
N GLN A 146 -1.69 19.42 -11.93
CA GLN A 146 -0.43 18.96 -11.36
C GLN A 146 -0.67 17.79 -10.42
N PHE A 147 0.08 16.71 -10.61
CA PHE A 147 -0.04 15.50 -9.82
C PHE A 147 1.20 15.35 -8.92
N ASN A 148 1.02 15.56 -7.62
CA ASN A 148 2.09 15.46 -6.63
C ASN A 148 2.08 14.06 -6.00
N GLU A 149 3.16 13.29 -6.16
CA GLU A 149 3.31 11.98 -5.49
C GLU A 149 3.22 12.14 -3.96
N GLY A 150 2.18 11.58 -3.34
CA GLY A 150 1.93 11.70 -1.90
C GLY A 150 2.14 10.36 -1.19
N ARG A 151 3.26 10.19 -0.47
CA ARG A 151 3.55 8.96 0.26
C ARG A 151 2.55 8.76 1.41
N ILE A 152 1.74 7.70 1.35
CA ILE A 152 1.10 7.13 2.53
C ILE A 152 2.16 6.28 3.22
N ILE A 153 2.80 6.83 4.26
CA ILE A 153 3.76 6.06 5.05
C ILE A 153 2.96 5.10 5.93
N ASP A 154 2.95 3.81 5.58
CA ASP A 154 2.46 2.75 6.45
C ASP A 154 3.45 2.52 7.60
N ALA A 155 2.94 2.39 8.83
CA ALA A 155 3.74 2.03 9.98
C ALA A 155 3.75 0.50 10.10
N SER A 156 4.71 -0.16 9.46
CA SER A 156 4.89 -1.60 9.64
C SER A 156 5.45 -1.90 11.03
N PHE A 157 4.72 -2.66 11.84
CA PHE A 157 5.22 -3.17 13.12
C PHE A 157 6.28 -4.24 12.87
N VAL A 158 7.55 -3.88 12.96
CA VAL A 158 8.63 -4.87 12.97
C VAL A 158 8.74 -5.44 14.38
N ILE A 159 8.55 -6.75 14.53
CA ILE A 159 8.81 -7.44 15.79
C ILE A 159 10.31 -7.33 16.06
N ALA A 160 10.70 -6.50 17.02
CA ALA A 160 12.09 -6.39 17.42
C ALA A 160 12.61 -7.76 17.87
N PRO A 161 13.81 -8.18 17.44
CA PRO A 161 14.38 -9.44 17.90
C PRO A 161 14.46 -9.41 19.43
N ARG A 162 13.84 -10.39 20.10
CA ARG A 162 13.80 -10.43 21.57
C ARG A 162 15.22 -10.60 22.11
N GLN A 163 15.80 -9.51 22.56
CA GLN A 163 17.16 -9.50 23.08
C GLN A 163 17.20 -10.23 24.43
N ARG A 164 17.88 -11.38 24.46
CA ARG A 164 18.23 -12.08 25.70
C ARG A 164 19.45 -11.42 26.32
N ASN A 165 19.24 -10.30 27.01
CA ASN A 165 20.26 -9.60 27.79
C ASN A 165 19.95 -9.75 29.29
N THR A 166 20.96 -9.80 30.14
CA THR A 166 20.78 -9.68 31.59
C THR A 166 20.46 -8.24 32.00
N ARG A 167 20.05 -8.04 33.27
CA ARG A 167 19.73 -6.70 33.79
C ARG A 167 20.95 -5.78 33.76
N ASP A 168 22.10 -6.28 34.16
CA ASP A 168 23.36 -5.53 34.21
C ASP A 168 23.86 -5.14 32.81
N GLU A 169 23.74 -6.05 31.84
CA GLU A 169 24.04 -5.78 30.43
C GLU A 169 23.14 -4.64 29.89
N ASN A 170 21.85 -4.64 30.22
CA ASN A 170 20.92 -3.58 29.80
C ASN A 170 21.20 -2.22 30.47
N GLU A 171 21.65 -2.20 31.73
CA GLU A 171 22.06 -0.95 32.39
C GLU A 171 23.29 -0.34 31.71
N GLN A 172 24.28 -1.16 31.37
CA GLN A 172 25.48 -0.70 30.65
C GLN A 172 25.16 -0.16 29.25
N ILE A 173 24.23 -0.78 28.51
CA ILE A 173 23.76 -0.28 27.21
C ILE A 173 23.06 1.08 27.37
N LYS A 174 22.21 1.24 28.39
CA LYS A 174 21.52 2.51 28.68
C LYS A 174 22.48 3.63 29.09
N GLN A 175 23.58 3.28 29.75
CA GLN A 175 24.65 4.22 30.12
C GLN A 175 25.62 4.53 28.96
N GLY A 176 25.39 3.97 27.77
CA GLY A 176 26.24 4.20 26.59
C GLY A 176 27.55 3.41 26.61
N ALA A 177 27.71 2.43 27.50
CA ALA A 177 28.89 1.57 27.62
C ALA A 177 28.74 0.23 26.86
N GLY A 178 27.77 0.12 25.96
CA GLY A 178 27.44 -1.13 25.28
C GLY A 178 28.53 -1.66 24.33
N ASP A 179 29.41 -0.79 23.83
CA ASP A 179 30.55 -1.19 22.97
C ASP A 179 31.55 -2.13 23.65
N LYS A 180 31.60 -2.09 24.99
CA LYS A 180 32.50 -2.92 25.80
C LYS A 180 31.91 -4.31 26.08
N LEU A 181 30.62 -4.52 25.81
CA LEU A 181 29.96 -5.80 26.04
C LEU A 181 30.25 -6.81 24.91
N TRP A 182 30.40 -8.07 25.30
CA TRP A 182 30.55 -9.23 24.42
C TRP A 182 31.75 -9.21 23.45
N ASN A 183 32.81 -8.46 23.77
CA ASN A 183 34.07 -8.49 22.99
C ASN A 183 34.68 -9.89 22.89
N ASP A 184 34.52 -10.70 23.94
CA ASP A 184 35.00 -12.09 23.97
C ASP A 184 34.15 -13.05 23.12
N ASN A 185 32.97 -12.62 22.66
CA ASN A 185 32.06 -13.41 21.83
C ASN A 185 31.56 -12.60 20.62
N PRO A 186 32.38 -12.45 19.55
CA PRO A 186 32.05 -11.64 18.38
C PRO A 186 30.73 -12.03 17.69
N HIS A 187 30.42 -13.33 17.63
CA HIS A 187 29.16 -13.85 17.08
C HIS A 187 27.94 -13.43 17.91
N LYS A 188 28.09 -13.30 19.24
CA LYS A 188 26.99 -12.79 20.08
C LYS A 188 26.82 -11.30 19.84
N LYS A 189 27.91 -10.54 19.74
CA LYS A 189 27.92 -9.08 19.58
C LYS A 189 27.21 -8.62 18.29
N CYS A 190 27.42 -9.29 17.16
CA CYS A 190 26.78 -8.90 15.90
C CYS A 190 25.25 -9.10 15.86
N HIS A 191 24.70 -9.94 16.74
CA HIS A 191 23.26 -10.13 16.90
C HIS A 191 22.63 -9.14 17.91
N LYS A 192 23.44 -8.30 18.57
CA LYS A 192 22.97 -7.30 19.53
C LYS A 192 22.86 -5.94 18.86
N ASP A 193 21.66 -5.37 18.94
CA ASP A 193 21.42 -3.98 18.59
C ASP A 193 21.66 -3.12 19.84
N VAL A 194 22.88 -2.60 19.96
CA VAL A 194 23.33 -1.77 21.09
C VAL A 194 22.90 -0.30 20.93
N ASP A 195 22.59 0.10 19.70
CA ASP A 195 22.25 1.47 19.33
C ASP A 195 20.74 1.76 19.36
N ALA A 196 19.91 0.72 19.48
CA ALA A 196 18.47 0.87 19.65
C ALA A 196 18.11 1.81 20.82
N ARG A 197 17.42 2.90 20.51
CA ARG A 197 16.84 3.84 21.49
C ARG A 197 15.32 3.65 21.53
N TRP A 198 14.77 3.27 22.68
CA TRP A 198 13.32 3.16 22.86
C TRP A 198 12.77 4.45 23.46
N THR A 199 11.76 5.03 22.81
CA THR A 199 11.04 6.18 23.36
C THR A 199 9.89 5.66 24.22
N LYS A 200 9.92 5.91 25.54
CA LYS A 200 8.80 5.60 26.43
C LYS A 200 7.66 6.59 26.17
N LYS A 201 6.50 6.08 25.75
CA LYS A 201 5.27 6.88 25.66
C LYS A 201 4.32 6.41 26.76
N ARG A 202 4.06 7.29 27.75
CA ARG A 202 3.10 7.08 28.87
C ARG A 202 3.48 5.97 29.89
N ASP A 203 4.75 5.88 30.27
CA ASP A 203 5.23 5.06 31.41
C ASP A 203 4.92 3.55 31.43
N GLU A 204 4.32 2.99 30.39
CA GLU A 204 4.14 1.55 30.25
C GLU A 204 5.33 0.95 29.46
N THR A 205 6.03 0.00 30.08
CA THR A 205 7.15 -0.77 29.51
C THR A 205 6.69 -2.03 28.80
#